data_AF-A0A968ISZ5-F1
#
_entry.id   AF-A0A968ISZ5-F1
#
_cell.length_a   1.000
_cell.length_b   1.000
_cell.length_c   1.000
_cell.angle_alpha   90.00
_cell.angle_beta   90.00
_cell.angle_gamma   90.00
#
_symmetry.space_group_name_H-M   'P 1'
#
loop_
_entity.id
_entity.type
_entity.pdbx_description
1 polymer ?
#
loop_
_entity_poly.entity_id
_entity_poly.type
_entity_poly.pdbx_seq_one_letter_code
_entity_poly.pdbx_strand_id
1 'polypeptide(L)'
;MPQFFVLMVNIEKELIPAGTIAVHRGASIEATDGHIGRVEEFLIDPEQHLTHLVLQEGHLWHKKELTLPMSAIARMDKDYIYLNLDKETVKSLPSTPN
;
A
#
# COMPACT_ATOMS: atom_id res chain seq x y z
N MET A 1 15.08 43.12 -12.60
CA MET A 1 15.63 41.75 -12.77
C MET A 1 14.79 40.83 -11.90
N PRO A 2 14.04 39.83 -12.43
CA PRO A 2 13.28 38.93 -11.56
C PRO A 2 14.23 37.88 -10.97
N GLN A 3 14.07 37.61 -9.67
CA GLN A 3 14.84 36.59 -8.98
C GLN A 3 14.15 35.24 -9.18
N PHE A 4 14.78 34.35 -9.94
CA PHE A 4 14.31 32.97 -10.08
C PHE A 4 14.64 32.22 -8.78
N PHE A 5 13.59 31.80 -8.06
CA PHE A 5 13.74 30.86 -6.94
C PHE A 5 13.87 29.45 -7.52
N VAL A 6 15.05 28.85 -7.37
CA VAL A 6 15.24 27.43 -7.60
C VAL A 6 14.81 26.71 -6.32
N LEU A 7 13.68 26.01 -6.34
CA LEU A 7 13.34 25.07 -5.28
C LEU A 7 14.34 23.91 -5.35
N MET A 8 15.22 23.81 -4.36
CA MET A 8 16.02 22.60 -4.18
C MET A 8 15.09 21.47 -3.73
N VAL A 9 14.71 20.61 -4.66
CA VAL A 9 14.10 19.32 -4.32
C VAL A 9 15.26 18.42 -3.90
N ASN A 10 15.22 17.94 -2.66
CA ASN A 10 16.19 16.95 -2.18
C ASN A 10 15.94 15.66 -2.98
N ILE A 11 16.85 15.30 -3.89
CA ILE A 11 16.72 14.03 -4.63
C ILE A 11 17.26 12.92 -3.73
N GLU A 12 16.36 12.33 -2.95
CA GLU A 12 16.65 11.10 -2.22
C GLU A 12 16.67 9.95 -3.22
N LYS A 13 17.85 9.40 -3.48
CA LYS A 13 18.00 8.21 -4.31
C LYS A 13 17.66 6.99 -3.45
N GLU A 14 16.55 6.34 -3.76
CA GLU A 14 16.18 5.09 -3.11
C GLU A 14 17.13 3.97 -3.54
N LEU A 15 17.83 3.37 -2.58
CA LEU A 15 18.78 2.28 -2.80
C LEU A 15 18.06 0.94 -2.62
N ILE A 16 17.42 0.47 -3.69
CA ILE A 16 16.73 -0.83 -3.71
C ILE A 16 17.75 -1.91 -4.12
N PRO A 17 17.98 -2.95 -3.29
CA PRO A 17 18.84 -4.06 -3.65
C PRO A 17 18.45 -4.72 -4.99
N ALA A 18 19.45 -5.23 -5.72
CA ALA A 18 19.17 -5.94 -6.95
C ALA A 18 18.32 -7.20 -6.67
N GLY A 19 17.25 -7.37 -7.43
CA GLY A 19 16.32 -8.49 -7.28
C GLY A 19 15.22 -8.28 -6.23
N THR A 20 15.11 -7.10 -5.63
CA THR A 20 13.98 -6.74 -4.75
C THR A 20 13.09 -5.67 -5.37
N ILE A 21 11.90 -5.50 -4.79
CA ILE A 21 10.91 -4.50 -5.20
C ILE A 21 10.65 -3.60 -3.98
N ALA A 22 10.62 -2.29 -4.21
CA ALA A 22 10.07 -1.35 -3.23
C ALA A 22 8.58 -1.16 -3.49
N VAL A 23 7.79 -1.19 -2.42
CA VAL A 23 6.36 -0.91 -2.45
C VAL A 23 6.10 0.25 -1.52
N HIS A 24 5.28 1.20 -1.99
CA HIS A 24 5.04 2.45 -1.30
C HIS A 24 3.58 2.57 -0.84
N ARG A 25 3.37 3.44 0.15
CA ARG A 25 2.04 3.96 0.43
C ARG A 25 1.44 4.55 -0.85
N GLY A 26 0.17 4.29 -1.09
CA GLY A 26 -0.55 4.70 -2.29
C GLY A 26 -0.50 3.68 -3.44
N ALA A 27 0.29 2.60 -3.34
CA ALA A 27 0.25 1.51 -4.30
C ALA A 27 -1.18 0.96 -4.43
N SER A 28 -1.60 0.67 -5.66
CA SER A 28 -2.94 0.17 -5.99
C SER A 28 -3.11 -1.26 -5.49
N ILE A 29 -4.25 -1.58 -4.90
CA ILE A 29 -4.59 -2.93 -4.48
C ILE A 29 -5.69 -3.45 -5.41
N GLU A 30 -5.41 -4.59 -6.03
CA GLU A 30 -6.28 -5.27 -6.98
C GLU A 30 -6.72 -6.62 -6.39
N ALA A 31 -8.02 -6.79 -6.20
CA ALA A 31 -8.63 -8.09 -5.91
C ALA A 31 -8.69 -8.94 -7.20
N THR A 32 -9.10 -10.21 -7.07
CA THR A 32 -9.27 -11.11 -8.24
C THR A 32 -10.31 -10.60 -9.24
N ASP A 33 -11.24 -9.76 -8.78
CA ASP A 33 -12.30 -9.09 -9.55
C ASP A 33 -12.06 -7.57 -9.70
N GLY A 34 -10.81 -7.14 -9.54
CA GLY A 34 -10.29 -5.81 -9.90
C GLY A 34 -10.07 -4.85 -8.73
N HIS A 35 -9.91 -3.56 -9.04
CA HIS A 35 -9.47 -2.53 -8.10
C HIS A 35 -10.35 -2.41 -6.85
N ILE A 36 -9.71 -2.33 -5.68
CA ILE A 36 -10.40 -2.20 -4.39
C ILE A 36 -9.92 -1.01 -3.53
N GLY A 37 -8.71 -0.51 -3.77
CA GLY A 37 -8.21 0.68 -3.08
C GLY A 37 -6.70 0.79 -3.12
N ARG A 38 -6.10 1.35 -2.07
CA ARG A 38 -4.65 1.61 -2.01
C ARG A 38 -4.07 1.24 -0.67
N VAL A 39 -2.76 0.96 -0.66
CA VAL A 39 -1.98 0.83 0.57
C VAL A 39 -1.99 2.14 1.32
N GLU A 40 -2.40 2.12 2.58
CA GLU A 40 -2.34 3.27 3.48
C GLU A 40 -1.19 3.11 4.48
N GLU A 41 -1.06 1.93 5.09
CA GLU A 41 -0.02 1.66 6.08
C GLU A 41 0.52 0.23 5.98
N PHE A 42 1.68 0.01 6.60
CA PHE A 42 2.35 -1.28 6.74
C PHE A 42 2.44 -1.61 8.23
N LEU A 43 1.94 -2.77 8.64
CA LEU A 43 2.03 -3.22 10.03
C LEU A 43 3.19 -4.19 10.18
N ILE A 44 4.12 -3.81 11.06
CA ILE A 44 5.34 -4.58 11.35
C ILE A 44 5.22 -5.12 12.77
N ASP A 45 5.60 -6.38 12.97
CA ASP A 45 5.64 -6.98 14.31
C ASP A 45 6.87 -6.48 15.12
N PRO A 46 6.97 -6.82 16.42
CA PRO A 46 8.11 -6.45 17.24
C PRO A 46 9.46 -7.03 16.77
N GLU A 47 9.44 -8.07 15.92
CA GLU A 47 10.63 -8.72 15.34
C GLU A 47 11.03 -8.11 14.00
N GLN A 48 10.36 -7.02 13.57
CA GLN A 48 10.59 -6.29 12.32
C GLN A 48 10.13 -7.03 11.05
N HIS A 49 9.17 -7.95 11.17
CA HIS A 49 8.54 -8.57 10.00
C HIS A 49 7.30 -7.80 9.57
N LEU A 50 7.18 -7.56 8.26
CA LEU A 50 5.92 -7.09 7.68
C LEU A 50 4.87 -8.19 7.81
N THR A 51 3.82 -7.96 8.60
CA THR A 51 2.77 -8.94 8.85
C THR A 51 1.48 -8.64 8.10
N HIS A 52 1.13 -7.35 7.98
CA HIS A 52 -0.10 -6.91 7.36
C HIS A 52 0.07 -5.59 6.62
N LEU A 53 -0.86 -5.32 5.71
CA LEU A 53 -1.07 -4.04 5.05
C LEU A 53 -2.41 -3.45 5.48
N VAL A 54 -2.48 -2.14 5.61
CA VAL A 54 -3.74 -1.43 5.78
C VAL A 54 -4.21 -0.95 4.41
N LEU A 55 -5.35 -1.49 3.96
CA LEU A 55 -6.05 -1.06 2.77
C LEU A 55 -6.98 0.09 3.13
N GLN A 56 -6.87 1.21 2.42
CA GLN A 56 -7.92 2.22 2.39
C GLN A 56 -8.92 1.92 1.27
N GLU A 57 -10.14 1.52 1.63
CA GLU A 57 -11.27 1.33 0.72
C GLU A 57 -12.10 2.63 0.62
N GLY A 58 -12.54 3.00 -0.60
CA GLY A 58 -13.49 4.10 -0.83
C GLY A 58 -12.88 5.50 -1.08
N HIS A 59 -13.74 6.50 -1.29
CA HIS A 59 -13.34 7.91 -1.46
C HIS A 59 -13.15 8.60 -0.10
N LEU A 60 -12.43 9.73 -0.07
CA LEU A 60 -11.94 10.49 1.11
C LEU A 60 -12.94 10.77 2.26
N TRP A 61 -14.23 10.47 2.08
CA TRP A 61 -15.35 10.82 2.95
C TRP A 61 -16.00 9.58 3.61
N HIS A 62 -15.69 8.37 3.14
CA HIS A 62 -16.16 7.09 3.69
C HIS A 62 -15.00 6.09 3.67
N LYS A 63 -13.87 6.46 4.28
CA LYS A 63 -12.71 5.58 4.39
C LYS A 63 -13.09 4.39 5.29
N LYS A 64 -12.99 3.18 4.75
CA LYS A 64 -12.94 1.96 5.57
C LYS A 64 -11.51 1.44 5.49
N GLU A 65 -10.87 1.29 6.64
CA GLU A 65 -9.55 0.71 6.74
C GLU A 65 -9.67 -0.77 7.09
N LEU A 66 -9.04 -1.60 6.26
CA LEU A 66 -9.07 -3.05 6.36
C LEU A 66 -7.65 -3.58 6.53
N THR A 67 -7.49 -4.57 7.39
CA THR A 67 -6.19 -5.21 7.62
C THR A 67 -6.04 -6.43 6.72
N LEU A 68 -5.09 -6.39 5.79
CA LEU A 68 -4.76 -7.47 4.87
C LEU A 68 -3.54 -8.25 5.38
N PRO A 69 -3.66 -9.55 5.68
CA PRO A 69 -2.48 -10.35 6.01
C PRO A 69 -1.61 -10.55 4.77
N MET A 70 -0.29 -10.69 4.95
CA MET A 70 0.63 -10.96 3.83
C MET A 70 0.26 -12.23 3.03
N SER A 71 -0.41 -13.20 3.66
CA SER A 71 -0.91 -14.42 2.99
C SER A 71 -2.04 -14.18 1.97
N ALA A 72 -2.69 -13.02 2.01
CA ALA A 72 -3.70 -12.62 1.02
C ALA A 72 -3.07 -12.09 -0.28
N ILE A 73 -1.76 -11.84 -0.29
CA ILE A 73 -1.04 -11.27 -1.43
C ILE A 73 -0.59 -12.39 -2.36
N ALA A 74 -1.03 -12.34 -3.61
CA ALA A 74 -0.62 -13.26 -4.66
C ALA A 74 0.70 -12.84 -5.32
N ARG A 75 0.85 -11.53 -5.58
CA ARG A 75 2.06 -10.93 -6.15
C ARG A 75 2.10 -9.43 -5.89
N MET A 76 3.30 -8.85 -5.96
CA MET A 76 3.54 -7.42 -5.77
C MET A 76 4.46 -6.90 -6.87
N ASP A 77 4.11 -5.73 -7.37
CA ASP A 77 4.91 -4.90 -8.26
C ASP A 77 5.10 -3.51 -7.61
N LYS A 78 5.86 -2.62 -8.24
CA LYS A 78 6.17 -1.30 -7.68
C LYS A 78 4.93 -0.49 -7.29
N ASP A 79 3.94 -0.47 -8.19
CA ASP A 79 2.75 0.38 -8.06
C ASP A 79 1.47 -0.44 -7.76
N TYR A 80 1.56 -1.77 -7.73
CA TYR A 80 0.39 -2.67 -7.63
C TYR A 80 0.63 -3.84 -6.69
N ILE A 81 -0.38 -4.16 -5.88
CA ILE A 81 -0.47 -5.36 -5.06
C ILE A 81 -1.69 -6.14 -5.55
N TYR A 82 -1.47 -7.39 -5.95
CA TYR A 82 -2.54 -8.27 -6.41
C TYR A 82 -2.85 -9.29 -5.33
N LEU A 83 -4.12 -9.40 -4.97
CA LEU A 83 -4.62 -10.33 -3.96
C LEU A 83 -5.04 -11.67 -4.59
N ASN A 84 -5.06 -12.71 -3.77
CA ASN A 84 -5.72 -13.98 -4.08
C ASN A 84 -7.19 -14.02 -3.63
N LEU A 85 -7.74 -12.88 -3.17
CA LEU A 85 -9.09 -12.70 -2.67
C LEU A 85 -9.93 -11.82 -3.60
N ASP A 86 -11.25 -12.03 -3.63
CA ASP A 86 -12.21 -11.13 -4.26
C ASP A 86 -12.65 -9.99 -3.32
N LYS A 87 -13.35 -8.98 -3.86
CA LYS A 87 -13.83 -7.83 -3.08
C LYS A 87 -14.77 -8.20 -1.94
N GLU A 88 -15.59 -9.23 -2.10
CA GLU A 88 -16.54 -9.64 -1.07
C GLU A 88 -15.80 -10.22 0.14
N THR A 89 -14.84 -11.11 -0.11
CA THR A 89 -13.99 -11.70 0.91
C THR A 89 -13.17 -10.64 1.61
N VAL A 90 -12.59 -9.67 0.89
CA VAL A 90 -11.84 -8.57 1.51
C VAL A 90 -12.70 -7.74 2.45
N LYS A 91 -13.96 -7.45 2.11
CA LYS A 91 -14.86 -6.67 2.98
C LYS A 91 -15.19 -7.34 4.31
N SER A 92 -15.05 -8.67 4.37
CA SER A 92 -15.27 -9.48 5.58
C SER A 92 -14.07 -9.49 6.54
N LEU A 93 -12.92 -8.97 6.10
CA LEU A 93 -11.72 -8.89 6.92
C LEU A 93 -11.88 -7.90 8.08
N PRO A 94 -11.09 -8.07 9.16
CA PRO A 94 -11.13 -7.15 10.28
C PRO A 94 -10.74 -5.74 9.84
N SER A 95 -11.48 -4.76 10.34
CA SER A 95 -11.02 -3.37 10.31
C SER A 95 -9.79 -3.22 11.21
N THR A 96 -8.90 -2.30 10.86
CA THR A 96 -7.81 -1.90 11.74
C THR A 96 -8.38 -1.39 13.08
N PRO A 97 -7.79 -1.78 14.23
CA PRO A 97 -8.09 -1.12 15.49
C PRO A 97 -7.55 0.32 15.44
N ASN A 98 -8.44 1.31 15.62
CA ASN A 98 -8.07 2.71 15.86
C ASN A 98 -7.28 2.86 17.16
#